data_AF-A0A067CYG4-F1
#
_entry.id   AF-A0A067CYG4-F1
#
_cell.length_a   1.000
_cell.length_b   1.000
_cell.length_c   1.000
_cell.angle_alpha   90.00
_cell.angle_beta   90.00
_cell.angle_gamma   90.00
#
_symmetry.space_group_name_H-M   'P 1'
#
loop_
_entity.id
_entity.type
_entity.pdbx_description
1 polymer ?
#
loop_
_entity_poly.entity_id
_entity_poly.type
_entity_poly.pdbx_seq_one_letter_code
_entity_poly.pdbx_strand_id
1 'polypeptide(L)'
;MVKIVSLGVLRQEAGTKPIILANAFDLNSFTYFKRSGVREMITFFSRTFVERTQKGQRQSIQHEEYNCHVYVRQDGLAGIVVCDQDYPPRVAFALMNKMLEEFNKETNGSWAQNPGNGSLDWAPLTKALEDYQDPTKADKISAIQKELDETTAVLSKTIDSVLERGEKLDDLVSKSADLSSQSKVFYKQAKKTNSCCVVM
;
A
#
# COMPACT_ATOMS: atom_id res chain seq x y z
N MET A 1 11.63 16.50 1.97
CA MET A 1 12.23 15.15 1.96
C MET A 1 11.08 14.20 1.70
N VAL A 2 11.16 13.40 0.64
CA VAL A 2 10.14 12.43 0.27
C VAL A 2 10.30 11.18 1.13
N LYS A 3 9.19 10.57 1.54
CA LYS A 3 9.20 9.43 2.47
C LYS A 3 8.24 8.33 2.02
N ILE A 4 8.51 7.13 2.51
CA ILE A 4 7.56 6.01 2.46
C ILE A 4 6.81 5.99 3.79
N VAL A 5 5.48 6.03 3.73
CA VAL A 5 4.60 6.01 4.90
C VAL A 5 4.25 4.58 5.32
N SER A 6 4.16 3.66 4.35
CA SER A 6 3.82 2.26 4.63
C SER A 6 4.38 1.32 3.58
N LEU A 7 4.72 0.12 4.02
CA LEU A 7 5.11 -1.01 3.19
C LEU A 7 4.36 -2.25 3.67
N GLY A 8 3.77 -3.01 2.75
CA GLY A 8 2.93 -4.15 3.10
C GLY A 8 3.07 -5.32 2.14
N VAL A 9 2.89 -6.52 2.69
CA VAL A 9 2.81 -7.79 1.98
C VAL A 9 1.45 -8.41 2.28
N LEU A 10 0.72 -8.75 1.23
CA LEU A 10 -0.65 -9.26 1.30
C LEU A 10 -0.78 -10.53 0.45
N ARG A 11 -1.77 -11.35 0.78
CA ARG A 11 -2.24 -12.45 -0.07
C ARG A 11 -3.57 -12.06 -0.69
N GLN A 12 -3.64 -12.13 -2.00
CA GLN A 12 -4.87 -12.02 -2.78
C GLN A 12 -5.38 -13.41 -3.15
N GLU A 13 -6.64 -13.66 -2.86
CA GLU A 13 -7.38 -14.84 -3.27
C GLU A 13 -8.73 -14.42 -3.85
N ALA A 14 -9.18 -15.12 -4.89
CA ALA A 14 -10.38 -14.72 -5.61
C ALA A 14 -11.63 -14.88 -4.71
N GLY A 15 -12.45 -13.82 -4.65
CA GLY A 15 -13.70 -13.83 -3.88
C GLY A 15 -13.53 -13.70 -2.37
N THR A 16 -12.30 -13.49 -1.87
CA THR A 16 -12.05 -13.21 -0.45
C THR A 16 -11.31 -11.88 -0.28
N LYS A 17 -11.52 -11.26 0.88
CA LYS A 17 -10.82 -10.03 1.23
C LYS A 17 -9.32 -10.32 1.36
N PRO A 18 -8.42 -9.52 0.76
CA PRO A 18 -6.98 -9.75 0.87
C PRO A 18 -6.53 -9.84 2.33
N ILE A 19 -5.67 -10.81 2.59
CA ILE A 19 -5.13 -11.11 3.92
C ILE A 19 -3.79 -10.40 4.05
N ILE A 20 -3.62 -9.62 5.10
CA ILE A 20 -2.34 -8.96 5.38
C ILE A 20 -1.40 -9.98 5.99
N LEU A 21 -0.27 -10.22 5.33
CA LEU A 21 0.76 -11.14 5.78
C LEU A 21 1.78 -10.41 6.67
N ALA A 22 2.23 -9.23 6.27
CA ALA A 22 3.14 -8.38 7.04
C ALA A 22 2.97 -6.91 6.65
N ASN A 23 3.07 -5.98 7.60
CA ASN A 23 2.98 -4.54 7.37
C ASN A 23 3.99 -3.78 8.23
N ALA A 24 4.53 -2.69 7.68
CA ALA A 24 5.35 -1.72 8.38
C ALA A 24 4.85 -0.30 8.09
N PHE A 25 4.93 0.59 9.08
CA PHE A 25 4.42 1.96 8.98
C PHE A 25 5.42 2.96 9.57
N ASP A 26 5.67 4.07 8.85
CA ASP A 26 6.34 5.26 9.36
C ASP A 26 5.33 6.41 9.40
N LEU A 27 4.75 6.62 10.58
CA LEU A 27 3.74 7.64 10.81
C LEU A 27 4.28 8.82 11.62
N ASN A 28 5.61 9.00 11.67
CA ASN A 28 6.21 10.02 12.52
C ASN A 28 5.86 11.44 12.11
N SER A 29 5.59 11.64 10.83
CA SER A 29 5.08 12.89 10.27
C SER A 29 3.65 13.25 10.67
N PHE A 30 2.88 12.30 11.24
CA PHE A 30 1.54 12.55 11.75
C PHE A 30 1.58 12.79 13.26
N THR A 31 0.71 13.70 13.74
CA THR A 31 0.46 13.90 15.17
C THR A 31 0.13 12.58 15.85
N TYR A 32 0.73 12.31 17.02
CA TYR A 32 0.61 11.04 17.75
C TYR A 32 -0.84 10.49 17.81
N PHE A 33 -1.82 11.32 18.18
CA PHE A 33 -3.22 10.92 18.32
C PHE A 33 -3.91 10.56 16.99
N LYS A 34 -3.37 10.98 15.84
CA LYS A 34 -3.91 10.65 14.51
C LYS A 34 -3.32 9.35 13.93
N ARG A 35 -2.18 8.87 14.46
CA ARG A 35 -1.43 7.74 13.90
C ARG A 35 -2.26 6.45 13.85
N SER A 36 -3.10 6.20 14.85
CA SER A 36 -3.97 5.01 14.84
C SER A 36 -4.95 5.04 13.66
N GLY A 37 -5.64 6.16 13.46
CA GLY A 37 -6.61 6.29 12.36
C GLY A 37 -5.95 6.28 10.98
N VAL A 38 -4.74 6.85 10.86
CA VAL A 38 -3.96 6.78 9.62
C VAL A 38 -3.55 5.34 9.32
N ARG A 39 -3.10 4.57 10.32
CA ARG A 39 -2.78 3.15 10.16
C ARG A 39 -3.97 2.34 9.66
N GLU A 40 -5.14 2.54 10.27
CA GLU A 40 -6.38 1.89 9.86
C GLU A 40 -6.76 2.25 8.41
N MET A 41 -6.62 3.53 8.04
CA MET A 41 -6.92 4.00 6.68
C MET A 41 -5.98 3.40 5.64
N ILE A 42 -4.67 3.39 5.90
CA ILE A 42 -3.69 2.75 5.02
C ILE A 42 -3.99 1.25 4.90
N THR A 43 -4.30 0.59 6.00
CA THR A 43 -4.66 -0.84 6.02
C THR A 43 -5.88 -1.13 5.15
N PHE A 44 -6.91 -0.30 5.26
CA PHE A 44 -8.12 -0.37 4.44
C PHE A 44 -7.77 -0.21 2.95
N PHE A 45 -7.05 0.86 2.58
CA PHE A 45 -6.66 1.10 1.19
C PHE A 45 -5.77 -0.02 0.63
N SER A 46 -4.83 -0.53 1.42
CA SER A 46 -3.99 -1.66 1.03
C SER A 46 -4.81 -2.88 0.64
N ARG A 47 -5.83 -3.23 1.42
CA ARG A 47 -6.72 -4.35 1.07
C ARG A 47 -7.54 -4.04 -0.16
N THR A 48 -8.17 -2.85 -0.24
CA THR A 48 -9.00 -2.46 -1.39
C THR A 48 -8.19 -2.47 -2.69
N PHE A 49 -7.00 -1.87 -2.71
CA PHE A 49 -6.21 -1.78 -3.94
C PHE A 49 -5.63 -3.11 -4.37
N VAL A 50 -5.21 -3.96 -3.43
CA VAL A 50 -4.79 -5.33 -3.76
C VAL A 50 -5.98 -6.15 -4.29
N GLU A 51 -7.17 -6.01 -3.72
CA GLU A 51 -8.37 -6.71 -4.19
C GLU A 51 -8.75 -6.31 -5.63
N ARG A 52 -8.63 -5.02 -5.95
CA ARG A 52 -9.00 -4.43 -7.24
C ARG A 52 -7.91 -4.58 -8.33
N THR A 53 -6.71 -5.00 -7.96
CA THR A 53 -5.59 -5.20 -8.90
C THR A 53 -5.55 -6.64 -9.39
N GLN A 54 -5.57 -6.86 -10.71
CA GLN A 54 -5.51 -8.22 -11.26
C GLN A 54 -4.13 -8.85 -11.04
N LYS A 55 -4.10 -10.18 -10.93
CA LYS A 55 -2.86 -10.95 -10.84
C LYS A 55 -1.95 -10.68 -12.05
N GLY A 56 -0.66 -10.52 -11.78
CA GLY A 56 0.35 -10.14 -12.76
C GLY A 56 0.44 -8.65 -13.06
N GLN A 57 -0.42 -7.80 -12.49
CA GLN A 57 -0.43 -6.36 -12.78
C GLN A 57 0.28 -5.52 -11.72
N ARG A 58 0.85 -4.41 -12.20
CA ARG A 58 1.40 -3.32 -11.41
C ARG A 58 0.55 -2.08 -11.62
N GLN A 59 0.16 -1.42 -10.53
CA GLN A 59 -0.64 -0.19 -10.58
C GLN A 59 -0.03 0.87 -9.66
N SER A 60 -0.15 2.13 -10.06
CA SER A 60 0.13 3.28 -9.20
C SER A 60 -1.15 4.07 -9.05
N ILE A 61 -1.64 4.19 -7.82
CA ILE A 61 -2.91 4.81 -7.50
C ILE A 61 -2.62 6.11 -6.76
N GLN A 62 -2.91 7.23 -7.40
CA GLN A 62 -2.72 8.55 -6.81
C GLN A 62 -3.95 8.96 -6.01
N HIS A 63 -3.73 9.46 -4.80
CA HIS A 63 -4.76 10.09 -3.97
C HIS A 63 -4.16 11.22 -3.14
N GLU A 64 -4.64 12.44 -3.39
CA GLU A 64 -4.09 13.66 -2.78
C GLU A 64 -2.57 13.76 -2.99
N GLU A 65 -1.79 13.95 -1.92
CA GLU A 65 -0.32 14.09 -1.96
C GLU A 65 0.42 12.75 -1.88
N TYR A 66 -0.30 11.62 -1.94
CA TYR A 66 0.27 10.28 -1.80
C TYR A 66 0.07 9.42 -3.04
N ASN A 67 1.04 8.55 -3.29
CA ASN A 67 0.97 7.48 -4.27
C ASN A 67 0.96 6.13 -3.58
N CYS A 68 0.06 5.25 -4.03
CA CYS A 68 0.00 3.86 -3.62
C CYS A 68 0.44 2.97 -4.78
N HIS A 69 1.64 2.41 -4.69
CA HIS A 69 2.19 1.48 -5.68
C HIS A 69 1.85 0.05 -5.28
N VAL A 70 1.17 -0.68 -6.16
CA VAL A 70 0.67 -2.04 -5.92
C VAL A 70 1.23 -2.98 -6.97
N TYR A 71 1.65 -4.16 -6.53
CA TYR A 71 1.97 -5.26 -7.42
C TYR A 71 1.33 -6.55 -6.90
N VAL A 72 0.58 -7.24 -7.76
CA VAL A 72 0.03 -8.56 -7.47
C VAL A 72 0.71 -9.58 -8.38
N ARG A 73 1.37 -10.58 -7.79
CA ARG A 73 1.99 -11.68 -8.54
C ARG A 73 0.95 -12.69 -9.04
N GLN A 74 1.35 -13.53 -9.98
CA GLN A 74 0.48 -14.59 -10.55
C GLN A 74 0.04 -15.63 -9.52
N ASP A 75 0.86 -15.89 -8.50
CA ASP A 75 0.55 -16.80 -7.39
C ASP A 75 -0.37 -16.16 -6.32
N GLY A 76 -0.68 -14.87 -6.43
CA GLY A 76 -1.52 -14.13 -5.48
C GLY A 76 -0.75 -13.47 -4.34
N LEU A 77 0.59 -13.57 -4.29
CA LEU A 77 1.39 -12.77 -3.38
C LEU A 77 1.43 -11.32 -3.87
N ALA A 78 1.06 -10.38 -3.02
CA ALA A 78 0.92 -8.98 -3.38
C ALA A 78 1.76 -8.09 -2.46
N GLY A 79 2.30 -7.02 -3.03
CA GLY A 79 2.96 -5.96 -2.29
C GLY A 79 2.22 -4.64 -2.48
N ILE A 80 2.35 -3.77 -1.48
CA ILE A 80 1.95 -2.38 -1.58
C ILE A 80 2.93 -1.45 -0.88
N VAL A 81 3.22 -0.31 -1.51
CA VAL A 81 3.99 0.81 -0.95
C VAL A 81 3.13 2.06 -0.99
N VAL A 82 3.02 2.74 0.14
CA VAL A 82 2.38 4.07 0.22
C VAL A 82 3.47 5.09 0.53
N CYS A 83 3.64 6.07 -0.35
CA CYS A 83 4.68 7.08 -0.26
C CYS A 83 4.16 8.45 -0.69
N ASP A 84 4.92 9.50 -0.40
CA ASP A 84 4.64 10.82 -0.97
C ASP A 84 4.68 10.76 -2.50
N GLN A 85 3.93 11.63 -3.16
CA GLN A 85 3.82 11.65 -4.62
C GLN A 85 5.17 11.76 -5.35
N ASP A 86 6.10 12.53 -4.78
CA ASP A 86 7.42 12.80 -5.36
C ASP A 86 8.43 11.68 -5.07
N TYR A 87 8.06 10.65 -4.30
CA TYR A 87 8.94 9.50 -4.06
C TYR A 87 9.11 8.69 -5.38
N PRO A 88 10.34 8.38 -5.82
CA PRO A 88 10.55 7.75 -7.12
C PRO A 88 9.82 6.40 -7.25
N PRO A 89 8.86 6.25 -8.19
CA PRO A 89 8.10 5.00 -8.34
C PRO A 89 8.99 3.79 -8.59
N ARG A 90 10.07 3.97 -9.36
CA ARG A 90 11.07 2.92 -9.64
C ARG A 90 11.63 2.33 -8.35
N VAL A 91 11.95 3.16 -7.37
CA VAL A 91 12.49 2.71 -6.09
C VAL A 91 11.41 2.00 -5.28
N ALA A 92 10.17 2.50 -5.27
CA ALA A 92 9.06 1.87 -4.56
C ALA A 92 8.77 0.45 -5.10
N PHE A 93 8.67 0.28 -6.43
CA PHE A 93 8.47 -1.03 -7.04
C PHE A 93 9.67 -1.96 -6.81
N ALA A 94 10.89 -1.43 -6.84
CA ALA A 94 12.09 -2.24 -6.58
C ALA A 94 12.13 -2.78 -5.15
N LEU A 95 11.87 -1.91 -4.18
CA LEU A 95 11.73 -2.27 -2.77
C LEU A 95 10.66 -3.34 -2.58
N MET A 96 9.49 -3.13 -3.18
CA MET A 96 8.37 -4.04 -3.09
C MET A 96 8.71 -5.44 -3.64
N ASN A 97 9.30 -5.53 -4.84
CA ASN A 97 9.69 -6.82 -5.42
C ASN A 97 10.67 -7.58 -4.51
N LYS A 98 11.70 -6.88 -4.00
CA LYS A 98 12.67 -7.46 -3.07
C LYS A 98 11.99 -8.05 -1.83
N MET A 99 11.04 -7.33 -1.24
CA MET A 99 10.31 -7.80 -0.07
C MET A 99 9.41 -8.99 -0.37
N LEU A 100 8.78 -9.04 -1.55
CA LEU A 100 7.99 -10.20 -1.96
C LEU A 100 8.85 -11.45 -2.16
N GLU A 101 10.05 -11.30 -2.72
CA GLU A 101 11.00 -12.41 -2.88
C GLU A 101 11.53 -12.91 -1.54
N GLU A 102 11.99 -12.00 -0.69
CA GLU A 102 12.55 -12.33 0.62
C GLU A 102 11.48 -12.98 1.52
N PHE A 103 10.26 -12.46 1.52
CA PHE A 103 9.13 -13.04 2.24
C PHE A 103 8.79 -14.44 1.74
N ASN A 104 8.70 -14.63 0.41
CA ASN A 104 8.41 -15.93 -0.18
C ASN A 104 9.50 -16.97 0.12
N LYS A 105 10.76 -16.55 0.13
CA LYS A 105 11.91 -17.39 0.47
C LYS A 105 11.90 -17.79 1.94
N GLU A 106 11.68 -16.86 2.85
CA GLU A 106 11.67 -17.14 4.29
C GLU A 106 10.52 -18.07 4.70
N THR A 107 9.36 -17.87 4.10
CA THR A 107 8.17 -18.68 4.37
C THR A 107 8.14 -20.00 3.59
N ASN A 108 9.07 -20.22 2.64
CA ASN A 108 9.04 -21.34 1.70
C ASN A 108 7.67 -21.52 1.01
N GLY A 109 6.97 -20.43 0.70
CA GLY A 109 5.64 -20.46 0.08
C GLY A 109 4.48 -20.84 1.02
N SER A 110 4.72 -21.07 2.30
CA SER A 110 3.68 -21.50 3.26
C SER A 110 2.54 -20.49 3.43
N TRP A 111 2.77 -19.20 3.12
CA TRP A 111 1.76 -18.14 3.08
C TRP A 111 0.54 -18.47 2.21
N ALA A 112 0.72 -19.32 1.19
CA ALA A 112 -0.33 -19.72 0.27
C ALA A 112 -1.36 -20.68 0.91
N GLN A 113 -0.98 -21.43 1.95
CA GLN A 113 -1.86 -22.37 2.63
C GLN A 113 -2.21 -21.90 4.05
N ASN A 114 -1.21 -21.37 4.76
CA ASN A 114 -1.32 -20.90 6.13
C ASN A 114 -0.90 -19.42 6.19
N PRO A 115 -1.81 -18.48 5.86
CA PRO A 115 -1.50 -17.06 5.88
C PRO A 115 -1.33 -16.49 7.32
N GLY A 116 -1.48 -17.33 8.36
CA GLY A 116 -1.39 -16.94 9.76
C GLY A 116 -2.56 -16.08 10.24
N ASN A 117 -2.42 -15.49 11.42
CA ASN A 117 -3.47 -14.68 12.07
C ASN A 117 -3.48 -13.19 11.64
N GLY A 118 -2.80 -12.86 10.54
CA GLY A 118 -2.70 -11.50 10.04
C GLY A 118 -1.58 -10.68 10.71
N SER A 119 -0.98 -9.79 9.90
CA SER A 119 0.06 -8.81 10.25
C SER A 119 1.20 -9.37 11.10
N LEU A 120 2.05 -10.20 10.51
CA LEU A 120 3.32 -10.55 11.11
C LEU A 120 4.19 -9.28 11.23
N ASP A 121 4.69 -9.00 12.43
CA ASP A 121 5.77 -8.02 12.62
C ASP A 121 7.06 -8.61 12.03
N TRP A 122 7.19 -8.49 10.72
CA TRP A 122 8.31 -9.04 9.96
C TRP A 122 9.46 -8.04 9.94
N ALA A 123 10.47 -8.27 10.77
CA ALA A 123 11.59 -7.34 10.97
C ALA A 123 12.30 -6.89 9.67
N PRO A 124 12.49 -7.75 8.65
CA PRO A 124 13.02 -7.32 7.35
C PRO A 124 12.20 -6.21 6.69
N LEU A 125 10.87 -6.23 6.81
CA LEU A 125 9.99 -5.22 6.25
C LEU A 125 10.17 -3.86 6.93
N THR A 126 10.24 -3.85 8.25
CA THR A 126 10.47 -2.62 9.04
C THR A 126 11.84 -2.03 8.73
N LYS A 127 12.88 -2.86 8.68
CA LYS A 127 14.23 -2.42 8.33
C LYS A 127 14.28 -1.87 6.91
N ALA A 128 13.61 -2.52 5.96
CA ALA A 128 13.53 -2.05 4.59
C ALA A 128 12.77 -0.71 4.49
N LEU A 129 11.71 -0.51 5.28
CA LEU A 129 11.01 0.78 5.35
C LEU A 129 11.94 1.90 5.86
N GLU A 130 12.75 1.64 6.87
CA GLU A 130 13.72 2.61 7.41
C GLU A 130 14.86 2.91 6.43
N ASP A 131 15.42 1.87 5.81
CA ASP A 131 16.55 2.01 4.91
C ASP A 131 16.19 2.84 3.67
N TYR A 132 14.98 2.65 3.14
CA TYR A 132 14.51 3.27 1.90
C TYR A 132 13.75 4.57 2.12
N GLN A 133 13.78 5.16 3.33
CA GLN A 133 13.43 6.58 3.46
C GLN A 133 14.36 7.47 2.64
N ASP A 134 15.60 7.02 2.42
CA ASP A 134 16.55 7.63 1.49
C ASP A 134 16.53 6.87 0.15
N PRO A 135 15.94 7.44 -0.92
CA PRO A 135 15.83 6.76 -2.21
C PRO A 135 17.18 6.48 -2.87
N THR A 136 18.26 7.16 -2.48
CA THR A 136 19.61 6.94 -3.05
C THR A 136 20.19 5.58 -2.63
N LYS A 137 19.73 5.00 -1.52
CA LYS A 137 20.15 3.64 -1.12
C LYS A 137 19.68 2.55 -2.09
N ALA A 138 18.74 2.88 -2.99
CA ALA A 138 18.26 1.99 -4.03
C ALA A 138 19.25 1.75 -5.17
N ASP A 139 20.31 2.55 -5.30
CA ASP A 139 21.35 2.37 -6.33
C ASP A 139 22.08 1.02 -6.20
N LYS A 140 22.04 0.41 -5.00
CA LYS A 140 22.56 -0.95 -4.74
C LYS A 140 21.66 -2.05 -5.31
N ILE A 141 20.49 -1.72 -5.84
CA ILE A 141 19.55 -2.64 -6.47
C ILE A 141 19.73 -2.65 -8.00
N SER A 142 20.96 -2.90 -8.47
CA SER A 142 21.28 -2.85 -9.90
C SER A 142 20.61 -3.95 -10.73
N ALA A 143 20.24 -5.09 -10.10
CA ALA A 143 19.53 -6.19 -10.78
C ALA A 143 18.06 -5.86 -11.09
N ILE A 144 17.38 -5.08 -10.22
CA ILE A 144 15.96 -4.76 -10.38
C ILE A 144 15.73 -3.62 -11.39
N GLN A 145 16.75 -2.80 -11.66
CA GLN A 145 16.71 -1.82 -12.74
C GLN A 145 16.33 -2.49 -14.08
N LYS A 146 16.87 -3.69 -14.34
CA LYS A 146 16.58 -4.44 -15.57
C LYS A 146 15.14 -5.00 -15.60
N GLU A 147 14.64 -5.49 -14.46
CA GLU A 147 13.31 -6.10 -14.35
C GLU A 147 12.16 -5.08 -14.44
N LEU A 148 12.39 -3.85 -13.94
CA LEU A 148 11.44 -2.75 -14.05
C LEU A 148 11.44 -2.13 -15.45
N ASP A 149 12.61 -2.00 -16.09
CA ASP A 149 12.73 -1.47 -17.45
C ASP A 149 12.06 -2.41 -18.50
N GLU A 150 12.06 -3.73 -18.23
CA GLU A 150 11.32 -4.73 -19.03
C GLU A 150 9.79 -4.70 -18.78
N THR A 151 9.33 -4.07 -17.69
CA THR A 151 7.90 -3.98 -17.36
C THR A 151 7.32 -2.59 -17.67
N THR A 152 7.15 -2.25 -18.94
CA THR A 152 6.63 -0.94 -19.43
C THR A 152 5.15 -0.66 -19.08
N ALA A 153 4.44 -1.52 -18.33
CA ALA A 153 3.00 -1.41 -18.11
C ALA A 153 2.61 -1.15 -16.64
N VAL A 154 3.22 -0.17 -15.98
CA VAL A 154 2.66 0.35 -14.72
C VAL A 154 1.45 1.22 -15.05
N LEU A 155 0.26 0.75 -14.70
CA LEU A 155 -0.97 1.50 -14.93
C LEU A 155 -1.11 2.58 -13.86
N SER A 156 -1.05 3.84 -14.28
CA SER A 156 -1.31 4.98 -13.40
C SER A 156 -2.82 5.28 -13.38
N LYS A 157 -3.38 5.36 -12.18
CA LYS A 157 -4.82 5.46 -11.93
C LYS A 157 -5.08 6.45 -10.81
N THR A 158 -6.23 7.12 -10.85
CA THR A 158 -6.76 7.82 -9.67
C THR A 158 -7.54 6.84 -8.82
N ILE A 159 -7.72 7.16 -7.53
CA ILE A 159 -8.56 6.36 -6.64
C ILE A 159 -9.95 6.06 -7.23
N ASP A 160 -10.59 7.06 -7.86
CA ASP A 160 -11.93 6.92 -8.46
C ASP A 160 -11.95 5.92 -9.63
N SER A 161 -10.85 5.79 -10.36
CA SER A 161 -10.74 4.83 -11.47
C SER A 161 -10.50 3.38 -11.01
N VAL A 162 -10.21 3.19 -9.71
CA VAL A 162 -10.09 1.87 -9.06
C VAL A 162 -11.42 1.45 -8.45
N LEU A 163 -12.32 2.41 -8.18
CA LEU A 163 -13.67 2.15 -7.71
C LEU A 163 -14.57 1.60 -8.84
N GLU A 164 -15.57 0.81 -8.46
CA GLU A 164 -16.58 0.37 -9.41
C GLU A 164 -17.48 1.53 -9.86
N ARG A 165 -18.08 1.40 -11.05
CA ARG A 165 -19.01 2.40 -11.56
C ARG A 165 -20.19 2.57 -10.60
N GLY A 166 -20.33 3.77 -10.03
CA GLY A 166 -21.40 4.10 -9.09
C GLY A 166 -21.05 3.85 -7.62
N GLU A 167 -19.86 3.33 -7.34
CA GLU A 167 -19.33 3.20 -5.99
C GLU A 167 -18.64 4.49 -5.53
N LYS A 168 -18.93 4.94 -4.30
CA LYS A 168 -18.25 6.09 -3.69
C LYS A 168 -17.28 5.63 -2.62
N LEU A 169 -16.12 6.28 -2.55
CA LEU A 169 -15.15 6.04 -1.49
C LEU A 169 -15.76 6.17 -0.08
N ASP A 170 -16.66 7.14 0.10
CA ASP A 170 -17.34 7.37 1.38
C ASP A 170 -18.19 6.15 1.82
N ASP A 171 -18.78 5.42 0.87
CA ASP A 171 -19.60 4.24 1.14
C ASP A 171 -18.70 3.06 1.56
N LEU A 172 -17.56 2.89 0.89
CA LEU A 172 -16.56 1.89 1.25
C LEU A 172 -15.99 2.14 2.65
N VAL A 173 -15.61 3.39 2.95
CA VAL A 173 -15.13 3.80 4.28
C VAL A 173 -16.21 3.52 5.35
N SER A 174 -17.47 3.84 5.07
CA SER A 174 -18.56 3.63 6.03
C SER A 174 -18.80 2.14 6.32
N LYS A 175 -18.72 1.27 5.31
CA LYS A 175 -18.96 -0.17 5.42
C LYS A 175 -17.73 -0.97 5.89
N SER A 176 -16.53 -0.40 5.81
CA SER A 176 -15.29 -1.09 6.15
C SER A 176 -15.27 -1.59 7.60
N ALA A 177 -14.85 -2.84 7.78
CA ALA A 177 -14.52 -3.42 9.08
C ALA A 177 -13.07 -3.15 9.52
N ASP A 178 -12.22 -2.63 8.63
CA ASP A 178 -10.83 -2.26 8.98
C ASP A 178 -10.73 -0.91 9.69
N LEU A 179 -11.81 -0.13 9.66
CA LEU A 179 -11.87 1.22 10.22
C LEU A 179 -12.72 1.23 11.48
N SER A 180 -12.15 1.72 12.58
CA SER A 180 -12.90 2.02 13.79
C SER A 180 -13.89 3.17 13.56
N SER A 181 -14.90 3.25 14.42
CA SER A 181 -15.87 4.37 14.40
C SER A 181 -15.16 5.73 14.47
N GLN A 182 -14.05 5.82 15.22
CA GLN A 182 -13.26 7.04 15.34
C GLN A 182 -12.56 7.39 14.02
N SER A 183 -11.95 6.43 13.34
CA SER A 183 -11.29 6.65 12.04
C SER A 183 -12.28 7.05 10.95
N LYS A 184 -13.49 6.47 10.96
CA LYS A 184 -14.57 6.87 10.06
C LYS A 184 -15.01 8.32 10.29
N VAL A 185 -15.13 8.74 11.55
CA VAL A 185 -15.44 10.14 11.89
C VAL A 185 -14.30 11.06 11.48
N PHE A 186 -13.05 10.67 11.72
CA PHE A 186 -11.87 11.43 11.33
C PHE A 186 -11.81 11.68 9.82
N TYR A 187 -12.02 10.65 9.00
CA TYR A 187 -12.08 10.78 7.54
C TYR A 187 -13.17 11.76 7.10
N LYS A 188 -14.40 11.62 7.64
CA LYS A 188 -15.51 12.53 7.32
C LYS A 188 -15.21 13.97 7.73
N GLN A 189 -14.57 14.16 8.88
CA GLN A 189 -14.20 15.50 9.36
C GLN A 189 -13.11 16.14 8.50
N ALA A 190 -12.06 15.38 8.14
CA ALA A 190 -10.98 15.86 7.28
C ALA A 190 -11.52 16.32 5.92
N LYS A 191 -12.38 15.51 5.30
CA LYS A 191 -13.03 15.85 4.03
C LYS A 191 -13.87 17.14 4.13
N LYS A 192 -14.65 17.31 5.21
CA LYS A 192 -15.42 18.53 5.45
C LYS A 192 -14.53 19.77 5.59
N THR A 193 -13.46 19.67 6.38
CA THR A 193 -12.52 20.79 6.57
C THR A 193 -11.85 21.19 5.25
N ASN A 194 -11.41 20.23 4.43
CA ASN A 194 -10.78 20.50 3.14
C ASN A 194 -11.79 21.04 2.10
N SER A 195 -13.09 20.72 2.23
CA SER A 195 -14.14 21.25 1.35
C SER A 195 -14.60 22.68 1.67
N CYS A 196 -14.28 23.21 2.87
CA CYS A 196 -14.72 24.55 3.30
C CYS A 196 -13.87 25.71 2.76
N CYS A 197 -12.89 25.47 1.90
CA CYS A 197 -12.01 26.52 1.35
C CYS A 197 -12.15 26.71 -0.18
N VAL A 198 -13.25 26.27 -0.79
CA VAL A 198 -13.55 26.56 -2.22
C VAL A 198 -14.45 27.79 -2.40
N VAL A 199 -14.57 28.63 -1.37
CA VAL A 199 -15.33 29.89 -1.45
C VAL A 199 -14.44 31.05 -1.01
N MET A 200 -13.61 31.54 -1.93
CA MET A 200 -13.57 32.95 -2.34
C MET A 200 -12.82 33.10 -3.66
#